data_AF-A0A8T2AMD3-F1
#
_entry.id   AF-A0A8T2AMD3-F1
#
_cell.length_a   1.000
_cell.length_b   1.000
_cell.length_c   1.000
_cell.angle_alpha   90.00
_cell.angle_beta   90.00
_cell.angle_gamma   90.00
#
_symmetry.space_group_name_H-M   'P 1'
#
loop_
_entity.id
_entity.type
_entity.pdbx_description
1 polymer ?
#
loop_
_entity_poly.entity_id
_entity_poly.type
_entity_poly.pdbx_seq_one_letter_code
_entity_poly.pdbx_strand_id
1 'polypeptide(L)'
;MLFSSCSSSCKCGSECNNKPFQQRHVKKMKLIQTEKCGSGIVAEEEIKPGEFIIEYVGEVIDDKTCEERLWKMKHRGETNFYLCEITRDMVIDATHKGNKSRYINHSCNPNTQMQKWIIDGETRIGIFATRGIKKGEHLTYDYQFVQFGADQDCHCGAVGCRRKLGVKPSKPKLASDEALNLVAHEVAQTLPKVHQNGHIHTGISWNNLSQRETCSRNCIGVVIRLSRPTSDRCFGLVRHFDEYSRKHSVMFEDGATEFVDMSREDWEIV
;
A
#
# COMPACT_ATOMS: atom_id res chain seq x y z
N MET A 1 -16.52 12.28 -18.23
CA MET A 1 -17.62 12.78 -17.37
C MET A 1 -17.00 13.39 -16.13
N LEU A 2 -17.54 14.51 -15.64
CA LEU A 2 -17.15 15.08 -14.35
C LEU A 2 -17.90 14.30 -13.25
N PHE A 3 -17.19 13.51 -12.45
CA PHE A 3 -17.78 12.80 -11.31
C PHE A 3 -17.98 13.76 -10.12
N SER A 4 -18.98 14.62 -10.23
CA SER A 4 -19.34 15.60 -9.20
C SER A 4 -20.79 15.38 -8.79
N SER A 5 -21.03 15.33 -7.48
CA SER A 5 -22.38 15.20 -6.92
C SER A 5 -23.08 16.55 -6.91
N CYS A 6 -24.39 16.56 -7.13
CA CYS A 6 -25.20 17.74 -6.89
C CYS A 6 -25.22 18.07 -5.39
N SER A 7 -25.20 19.35 -5.05
CA SER A 7 -25.32 19.86 -3.68
C SER A 7 -26.73 19.67 -3.11
N SER A 8 -26.87 19.94 -1.81
CA SER A 8 -28.18 20.04 -1.15
C SER A 8 -29.12 21.05 -1.82
N SER A 9 -28.58 22.11 -2.43
CA SER A 9 -29.32 23.15 -3.16
C SER A 9 -29.76 22.77 -4.59
N CYS A 10 -29.61 21.51 -4.99
CA CYS A 10 -30.06 21.02 -6.30
C CYS A 10 -31.57 21.23 -6.50
N LYS A 11 -31.93 21.85 -7.63
CA LYS A 11 -33.34 22.10 -8.01
C LYS A 11 -34.15 20.82 -8.27
N CYS A 12 -33.48 19.67 -8.45
CA CYS A 12 -34.14 18.38 -8.65
C CYS A 12 -34.73 17.78 -7.36
N GLY A 13 -34.48 18.37 -6.18
CA GLY A 13 -35.05 17.90 -4.91
C GLY A 13 -34.62 16.47 -4.53
N SER A 14 -35.58 15.63 -4.12
CA SER A 14 -35.39 14.22 -3.77
C SER A 14 -35.14 13.31 -4.98
N GLU A 15 -35.54 13.75 -6.18
CA GLU A 15 -35.43 12.96 -7.43
C GLU A 15 -34.06 13.11 -8.10
N CYS A 16 -33.11 13.75 -7.42
CA CYS A 16 -31.78 13.97 -7.96
C CYS A 16 -30.97 12.66 -8.03
N ASN A 17 -30.89 12.08 -9.22
CA ASN A 17 -30.09 10.87 -9.44
C ASN A 17 -28.57 11.08 -9.29
N ASN A 18 -28.11 12.33 -9.20
CA ASN A 18 -26.69 12.73 -9.07
C ASN A 18 -26.28 13.00 -7.62
N LYS A 19 -26.78 12.21 -6.67
CA LYS A 19 -26.38 12.22 -5.26
C LYS A 19 -26.03 10.81 -4.75
N PRO A 20 -25.00 10.16 -5.31
CA PRO A 20 -24.76 8.74 -5.07
C PRO A 20 -24.40 8.39 -3.62
N PHE A 21 -23.94 9.34 -2.80
CA PHE A 21 -23.50 9.08 -1.43
C PHE A 21 -24.53 9.52 -0.37
N GLN A 22 -25.29 10.57 -0.66
CA GLN A 22 -26.25 11.16 0.28
C GLN A 22 -27.65 10.52 0.15
N GLN A 23 -28.04 10.06 -1.04
CA GLN A 23 -29.40 9.60 -1.33
C GLN A 23 -29.51 8.15 -1.79
N ARG A 24 -28.42 7.49 -2.20
CA ARG A 24 -28.50 6.07 -2.62
C ARG A 24 -28.26 5.14 -1.45
N HIS A 25 -29.12 4.14 -1.36
CA HIS A 25 -29.03 3.08 -0.37
C HIS A 25 -27.80 2.21 -0.66
N VAL A 26 -27.00 1.97 0.39
CA VAL A 26 -25.92 0.98 0.36
C VAL A 26 -26.54 -0.39 0.02
N LYS A 27 -25.93 -1.11 -0.92
CA LYS A 27 -26.42 -2.42 -1.34
C LYS A 27 -26.26 -3.45 -0.21
N LYS A 28 -27.22 -4.38 -0.12
CA LYS A 28 -27.17 -5.49 0.86
C LYS A 28 -26.00 -6.41 0.53
N MET A 29 -25.19 -6.69 1.54
CA MET A 29 -23.96 -7.47 1.38
C MET A 29 -23.56 -8.17 2.67
N LYS A 30 -22.97 -9.35 2.51
CA LYS A 30 -22.58 -10.23 3.61
C LYS A 30 -21.07 -10.42 3.65
N LEU A 31 -20.53 -10.34 4.87
CA LEU A 31 -19.16 -10.74 5.16
C LEU A 31 -19.08 -12.26 5.21
N ILE A 32 -18.13 -12.83 4.50
CA ILE A 32 -17.85 -14.27 4.47
C ILE A 32 -16.37 -14.53 4.67
N GLN A 33 -16.02 -15.75 5.06
CA GLN A 33 -14.64 -16.18 5.08
C GLN A 33 -14.28 -16.89 3.77
N THR A 34 -13.18 -16.47 3.17
CA THR A 34 -12.62 -17.07 1.96
C THR A 34 -11.51 -18.04 2.34
N GLU A 35 -11.23 -19.00 1.46
CA GLU A 35 -10.23 -20.03 1.72
C GLU A 35 -8.80 -19.48 1.81
N LYS A 36 -8.47 -18.45 1.01
CA LYS A 36 -7.08 -17.96 0.83
C LYS A 36 -6.89 -16.46 1.02
N CYS A 37 -7.96 -15.67 1.06
CA CYS A 37 -7.88 -14.20 1.08
C CYS A 37 -8.45 -13.60 2.37
N GLY A 38 -8.59 -14.41 3.43
CA GLY A 38 -9.24 -13.97 4.67
C GLY A 38 -10.71 -13.63 4.46
N SER A 39 -11.15 -12.49 5.01
CA SER A 39 -12.53 -12.03 4.89
C SER A 39 -12.84 -11.52 3.48
N GLY A 40 -14.05 -11.73 3.01
CA GLY A 40 -14.55 -11.28 1.71
C GLY A 40 -16.00 -10.79 1.78
N ILE A 41 -16.45 -10.09 0.74
CA ILE A 41 -17.83 -9.62 0.62
C ILE A 41 -18.55 -10.31 -0.54
N VAL A 42 -19.79 -10.75 -0.31
CA VAL A 42 -20.72 -11.19 -1.35
C VAL A 42 -21.98 -10.31 -1.37
N ALA A 43 -22.58 -10.16 -2.55
CA ALA A 43 -23.85 -9.46 -2.71
C ALA A 43 -25.00 -10.27 -2.07
N GLU A 44 -25.92 -9.62 -1.36
CA GLU A 44 -27.14 -10.25 -0.82
C GLU A 44 -28.40 -9.91 -1.64
N GLU A 45 -28.24 -9.14 -2.70
CA GLU A 45 -29.26 -8.78 -3.67
C GLU A 45 -28.65 -8.70 -5.09
N GLU A 46 -29.49 -8.63 -6.11
CA GLU A 46 -29.03 -8.33 -7.47
C GLU A 46 -28.64 -6.87 -7.60
N ILE A 47 -27.51 -6.61 -8.27
CA ILE A 47 -26.98 -5.27 -8.50
C ILE A 47 -26.84 -5.06 -10.01
N LYS A 48 -27.44 -3.98 -10.52
CA LYS A 48 -27.41 -3.63 -11.94
C LYS A 48 -26.10 -2.91 -12.31
N PRO A 49 -25.68 -2.95 -13.58
CA PRO A 49 -24.52 -2.19 -14.04
C PRO A 49 -24.62 -0.69 -13.68
N GLY A 50 -23.53 -0.09 -13.22
CA GLY A 50 -23.45 1.33 -12.88
C GLY A 50 -24.09 1.72 -11.54
N GLU A 51 -24.69 0.79 -10.80
CA GLU A 51 -25.25 1.10 -9.49
C GLU A 51 -24.15 1.36 -8.45
N PHE A 52 -24.45 2.30 -7.55
CA PHE A 52 -23.64 2.54 -6.36
C PHE A 52 -23.81 1.37 -5.39
N ILE A 53 -22.71 0.88 -4.84
CA ILE A 53 -22.69 -0.25 -3.92
C ILE A 53 -22.46 0.24 -2.50
N ILE A 54 -21.31 0.89 -2.26
CA ILE A 54 -20.87 1.37 -0.95
C ILE A 54 -19.74 2.40 -1.12
N GLU A 55 -19.60 3.31 -0.17
CA GLU A 55 -18.45 4.21 -0.07
C GLU A 55 -17.27 3.51 0.61
N TYR A 56 -16.06 3.74 0.11
CA TYR A 56 -14.82 3.36 0.80
C TYR A 56 -14.48 4.46 1.81
N VAL A 57 -14.73 4.19 3.10
CA VAL A 57 -14.53 5.14 4.20
C VAL A 57 -13.46 4.65 5.17
N GLY A 58 -12.75 5.62 5.74
CA GLY A 58 -11.75 5.42 6.78
C GLY A 58 -11.20 6.74 7.27
N GLU A 59 -10.07 6.72 7.95
CA GLU A 59 -9.37 7.93 8.37
C GLU A 59 -8.65 8.54 7.17
N VAL A 60 -8.85 9.83 6.90
CA VAL A 60 -8.04 10.53 5.89
C VAL A 60 -6.74 10.97 6.55
N ILE A 61 -5.63 10.46 6.05
CA ILE A 61 -4.29 10.68 6.58
C ILE A 61 -3.36 11.20 5.49
N ASP A 62 -2.33 11.94 5.89
CA ASP A 62 -1.26 12.38 5.01
C ASP A 62 -0.22 11.28 4.76
N ASP A 63 0.67 11.52 3.79
CA ASP A 63 1.71 10.55 3.39
C ASP A 63 2.63 10.18 4.56
N LYS A 64 2.97 11.16 5.42
CA LYS A 64 3.84 10.92 6.58
C LYS A 64 3.19 9.93 7.55
N THR A 65 1.93 10.16 7.91
CA THR A 65 1.19 9.26 8.80
C THR A 65 0.98 7.90 8.14
N CYS A 66 0.74 7.87 6.83
CA CYS A 66 0.60 6.64 6.06
C CYS A 66 1.88 5.79 6.12
N GLU A 67 3.04 6.40 5.89
CA GLU A 67 4.35 5.75 5.97
C GLU A 67 4.62 5.22 7.39
N GLU A 68 4.40 6.04 8.43
CA GLU A 68 4.57 5.62 9.82
C GLU A 68 3.70 4.41 10.18
N ARG A 69 2.45 4.36 9.70
CA ARG A 69 1.53 3.23 9.91
C ARG A 69 1.98 1.99 9.15
N LEU A 70 2.39 2.13 7.89
CA LEU A 70 2.92 1.03 7.08
C LEU A 70 4.15 0.38 7.74
N TRP A 71 5.06 1.18 8.27
CA TRP A 71 6.21 0.64 9.02
C TRP A 71 5.76 -0.13 10.25
N LYS A 72 4.85 0.41 11.06
CA LYS A 72 4.32 -0.30 12.24
C LYS A 72 3.65 -1.62 11.87
N MET A 73 2.86 -1.64 10.80
CA MET A 73 2.20 -2.85 10.28
C MET A 73 3.24 -3.89 9.83
N LYS A 74 4.28 -3.47 9.12
CA LYS A 74 5.39 -4.34 8.69
C LYS A 74 6.11 -4.96 9.89
N HIS A 75 6.46 -4.17 10.91
CA HIS A 75 7.13 -4.68 12.12
C HIS A 75 6.28 -5.69 12.90
N ARG A 76 4.95 -5.56 12.82
CA ARG A 76 3.99 -6.51 13.41
C ARG A 76 3.72 -7.73 12.54
N GLY A 77 4.27 -7.79 11.33
CA GLY A 77 3.99 -8.86 10.37
C GLY A 77 2.55 -8.83 9.84
N GLU A 78 1.90 -7.67 9.83
CA GLU A 78 0.56 -7.53 9.26
C GLU A 78 0.61 -7.70 7.73
N THR A 79 -0.33 -8.48 7.20
CA THR A 79 -0.36 -8.84 5.77
C THR A 79 -1.54 -8.23 5.02
N ASN A 80 -2.49 -7.61 5.73
CA ASN A 80 -3.67 -6.99 5.15
C ASN A 80 -3.58 -5.47 5.27
N PHE A 81 -3.58 -4.78 4.13
CA PHE A 81 -3.50 -3.32 4.06
C PHE A 81 -4.82 -2.75 3.55
N TYR A 82 -5.30 -1.69 4.21
CA TYR A 82 -6.60 -1.09 3.93
C TYR A 82 -6.49 0.39 3.54
N LEU A 83 -5.46 0.71 2.77
CA LEU A 83 -5.15 2.06 2.33
C LEU A 83 -5.81 2.34 0.97
N CYS A 84 -6.23 3.57 0.68
CA CYS A 84 -6.76 3.94 -0.63
C CYS A 84 -6.40 5.38 -0.97
N GLU A 85 -5.65 5.61 -2.05
CA GLU A 85 -5.21 6.94 -2.44
C GLU A 85 -6.38 7.81 -2.97
N ILE A 86 -6.63 8.93 -2.30
CA ILE A 86 -7.65 9.90 -2.69
C ILE A 86 -7.06 10.94 -3.63
N THR A 87 -5.97 11.54 -3.21
CA THR A 87 -5.16 12.53 -3.93
C THR A 87 -3.70 12.19 -3.70
N ARG A 88 -2.80 12.93 -4.36
CA ARG A 88 -1.36 12.71 -4.27
C ARG A 88 -0.81 12.73 -2.83
N ASP A 89 -1.43 13.51 -1.94
CA ASP A 89 -0.93 13.74 -0.58
C ASP A 89 -1.91 13.23 0.51
N MET A 90 -2.97 12.52 0.12
CA MET A 90 -4.03 12.06 1.04
C MET A 90 -4.47 10.63 0.74
N VAL A 91 -4.51 9.82 1.79
CA VAL A 91 -4.88 8.40 1.76
C VAL A 91 -6.03 8.14 2.73
N ILE A 92 -7.01 7.32 2.33
CA ILE A 92 -7.99 6.73 3.26
C ILE A 92 -7.38 5.49 3.88
N ASP A 93 -7.17 5.50 5.19
CA ASP A 93 -6.80 4.33 5.96
C ASP A 93 -8.03 3.75 6.67
N ALA A 94 -8.50 2.61 6.17
CA ALA A 94 -9.61 1.86 6.74
C ALA A 94 -9.18 0.77 7.74
N THR A 95 -7.94 0.80 8.22
CA THR A 95 -7.38 -0.21 9.13
C THR A 95 -8.12 -0.24 10.46
N HIS A 96 -8.28 0.92 11.12
CA HIS A 96 -8.90 1.04 12.43
C HIS A 96 -10.35 1.54 12.41
N LYS A 97 -10.68 2.41 11.45
CA LYS A 97 -12.03 2.94 11.27
C LYS A 97 -12.43 2.73 9.82
N GLY A 98 -13.59 2.13 9.57
CA GLY A 98 -14.06 1.89 8.22
C GLY A 98 -15.41 1.21 8.20
N ASN A 99 -15.84 0.77 7.02
CA ASN A 99 -17.07 0.00 6.84
C ASN A 99 -16.80 -1.32 6.10
N LYS A 100 -17.85 -2.01 5.63
CA LYS A 100 -17.73 -3.30 4.93
C LYS A 100 -16.88 -3.26 3.65
N SER A 101 -16.67 -2.08 3.05
CA SER A 101 -15.90 -1.91 1.81
C SER A 101 -14.44 -2.39 1.93
N ARG A 102 -13.85 -2.30 3.12
CA ARG A 102 -12.46 -2.75 3.40
C ARG A 102 -12.24 -4.25 3.19
N TYR A 103 -13.32 -5.04 3.14
CA TYR A 103 -13.27 -6.49 2.95
C TYR A 103 -13.58 -6.93 1.51
N ILE A 104 -13.75 -5.98 0.58
CA ILE A 104 -13.94 -6.30 -0.84
C ILE A 104 -12.58 -6.65 -1.43
N ASN A 105 -12.44 -7.91 -1.87
CA ASN A 105 -11.16 -8.46 -2.29
C ASN A 105 -10.76 -8.08 -3.71
N HIS A 106 -9.49 -8.33 -4.03
CA HIS A 106 -8.96 -8.18 -5.37
C HIS A 106 -9.51 -9.22 -6.36
N SER A 107 -9.79 -8.80 -7.59
CA SER A 107 -9.83 -9.68 -8.76
C SER A 107 -9.15 -9.06 -9.97
N CYS A 108 -8.44 -9.88 -10.75
CA CYS A 108 -7.89 -9.49 -12.06
C CYS A 108 -8.97 -9.37 -13.14
N ASN A 109 -10.18 -9.89 -12.89
CA ASN A 109 -11.37 -9.67 -13.69
C ASN A 109 -12.52 -9.25 -12.76
N PRO A 110 -12.51 -8.00 -12.29
CA PRO A 110 -13.43 -7.53 -11.26
C PRO A 110 -14.84 -7.26 -11.81
N ASN A 111 -15.80 -7.20 -10.90
CA ASN A 111 -17.19 -6.83 -11.20
C ASN A 111 -17.60 -5.47 -10.59
N THR A 112 -16.69 -4.83 -9.88
CA THR A 112 -16.84 -3.48 -9.35
C THR A 112 -15.63 -2.61 -9.69
N GLN A 113 -15.78 -1.30 -9.59
CA GLN A 113 -14.70 -0.32 -9.74
C GLN A 113 -14.84 0.78 -8.69
N MET A 114 -13.71 1.35 -8.28
CA MET A 114 -13.66 2.57 -7.48
C MET A 114 -13.82 3.80 -8.38
N GLN A 115 -14.57 4.79 -7.92
CA GLN A 115 -14.74 6.08 -8.59
C GLN A 115 -14.50 7.22 -7.60
N LYS A 116 -13.64 8.16 -7.98
CA LYS A 116 -13.42 9.43 -7.26
C LYS A 116 -14.56 10.39 -7.58
N TRP A 117 -15.24 10.87 -6.55
CA TRP A 117 -16.35 11.82 -6.64
C TRP A 117 -16.06 13.06 -5.82
N ILE A 118 -16.33 14.25 -6.38
CA ILE A 118 -16.27 15.51 -5.62
C ILE A 118 -17.67 15.82 -5.08
N ILE A 119 -17.80 15.94 -3.77
CA ILE A 119 -19.05 16.21 -3.06
C ILE A 119 -18.78 17.35 -2.08
N ASP A 120 -19.48 18.47 -2.27
CA ASP A 120 -19.34 19.66 -1.43
C ASP A 120 -17.87 20.12 -1.24
N GLY A 121 -17.04 19.93 -2.27
CA GLY A 121 -15.62 20.28 -2.28
C GLY A 121 -14.68 19.18 -1.76
N GLU A 122 -15.20 18.10 -1.19
CA GLU A 122 -14.43 16.97 -0.69
C GLU A 122 -14.36 15.84 -1.73
N THR A 123 -13.20 15.18 -1.84
CA THR A 123 -13.07 13.98 -2.68
C THR A 123 -13.44 12.75 -1.87
N ARG A 124 -14.35 11.92 -2.42
CA ARG A 124 -14.84 10.68 -1.83
C ARG A 124 -14.71 9.52 -2.80
N ILE A 125 -14.57 8.31 -2.29
CA ILE A 125 -14.40 7.10 -3.11
C ILE A 125 -15.65 6.24 -3.02
N GLY A 126 -16.38 6.13 -4.13
CA GLY A 126 -17.53 5.23 -4.24
C GLY A 126 -17.16 3.97 -5.00
N ILE A 127 -17.74 2.83 -4.60
CA ILE A 127 -17.63 1.56 -5.32
C ILE A 127 -18.90 1.35 -6.13
N PHE A 128 -18.74 1.08 -7.42
CA PHE A 128 -19.83 0.94 -8.38
C PHE A 128 -19.73 -0.37 -9.15
N ALA A 129 -20.86 -0.96 -9.52
CA ALA A 129 -20.91 -2.16 -10.33
C ALA A 129 -20.47 -1.86 -11.78
N THR A 130 -19.59 -2.68 -12.35
CA THR A 130 -19.17 -2.56 -13.78
C THR A 130 -20.04 -3.38 -14.71
N ARG A 131 -20.77 -4.36 -14.16
CA ARG A 131 -21.73 -5.21 -14.85
C ARG A 131 -22.85 -5.62 -13.90
N GLY A 132 -23.80 -6.42 -14.36
CA GLY A 132 -24.78 -7.06 -13.48
C GLY A 132 -24.09 -8.05 -12.53
N ILE A 133 -24.44 -7.99 -11.24
CA ILE A 133 -23.90 -8.85 -10.18
C ILE A 133 -25.07 -9.62 -9.55
N LYS A 134 -24.95 -10.93 -9.46
CA LYS A 134 -25.99 -11.80 -8.89
C LYS A 134 -25.88 -11.85 -7.37
N LYS A 135 -27.01 -12.11 -6.71
CA LYS A 135 -26.99 -12.47 -5.28
C LYS A 135 -26.08 -13.68 -5.04
N GLY A 136 -25.24 -13.59 -4.02
CA GLY A 136 -24.23 -14.60 -3.65
C GLY A 136 -22.89 -14.44 -4.36
N GLU A 137 -22.79 -13.57 -5.36
CA GLU A 137 -21.53 -13.33 -6.07
C GLU A 137 -20.57 -12.48 -5.23
N HIS A 138 -19.28 -12.81 -5.26
CA HIS A 138 -18.24 -12.01 -4.61
C HIS A 138 -18.14 -10.63 -5.24
N LEU A 139 -18.13 -9.59 -4.41
CA LEU A 139 -17.77 -8.25 -4.86
C LEU A 139 -16.24 -8.14 -4.90
N THR A 140 -15.70 -7.67 -6.02
CA THR A 140 -14.25 -7.51 -6.21
C THR A 140 -13.91 -6.30 -7.07
N TYR A 141 -12.77 -5.66 -6.83
CA TYR A 141 -12.19 -4.63 -7.70
C TYR A 141 -10.71 -4.92 -8.01
N ASP A 142 -10.18 -4.29 -9.06
CA ASP A 142 -8.74 -4.31 -9.29
C ASP A 142 -8.07 -3.38 -8.28
N TYR A 143 -7.18 -3.94 -7.48
CA TYR A 143 -6.47 -3.28 -6.40
C TYR A 143 -5.53 -2.20 -6.96
N GLN A 144 -4.91 -2.43 -8.12
CA GLN A 144 -3.97 -1.49 -8.74
C GLN A 144 -2.89 -0.90 -7.79
N PHE A 145 -2.63 -1.54 -6.65
CA PHE A 145 -1.72 -1.01 -5.64
C PHE A 145 -0.27 -1.06 -6.12
N VAL A 146 0.49 -0.06 -5.70
CA VAL A 146 1.94 -0.16 -5.53
C VAL A 146 2.18 -1.12 -4.36
N GLN A 147 2.93 -2.17 -4.61
CA GLN A 147 3.11 -3.24 -3.65
C GLN A 147 3.99 -2.77 -2.48
N PHE A 148 3.42 -2.74 -1.28
CA PHE A 148 4.15 -2.57 -0.02
C PHE A 148 4.28 -3.93 0.65
N GLY A 149 5.51 -4.39 0.87
CA GLY A 149 5.75 -5.70 1.47
C GLY A 149 6.07 -6.80 0.47
N ALA A 150 6.08 -8.03 0.97
CA ALA A 150 6.39 -9.24 0.21
C ALA A 150 5.40 -9.48 -0.94
N ASP A 151 5.89 -10.13 -2.01
CA ASP A 151 5.06 -10.59 -3.13
C ASP A 151 3.90 -11.46 -2.65
N GLN A 152 2.69 -10.92 -2.72
CA GLN A 152 1.47 -11.68 -2.42
C GLN A 152 0.92 -12.34 -3.69
N ASP A 153 0.59 -13.62 -3.58
CA ASP A 153 -0.04 -14.37 -4.66
C ASP A 153 -1.50 -13.94 -4.85
N CYS A 154 -1.90 -13.78 -6.11
CA CYS A 154 -3.27 -13.52 -6.46
C CYS A 154 -4.06 -14.82 -6.56
N HIS A 155 -5.02 -15.00 -5.66
CA HIS A 155 -5.92 -16.16 -5.62
C HIS A 155 -7.33 -15.86 -6.17
N CYS A 156 -7.48 -14.86 -7.05
CA CYS A 156 -8.81 -14.44 -7.53
C CYS A 156 -9.53 -15.44 -8.45
N GLY A 157 -8.85 -16.47 -8.96
CA GLY A 157 -9.44 -17.51 -9.81
C GLY A 157 -9.82 -17.06 -11.23
N ALA A 158 -9.59 -15.81 -11.62
CA ALA A 158 -9.89 -15.33 -12.96
C ALA A 158 -9.04 -16.05 -14.03
N VAL A 159 -9.64 -16.33 -15.20
CA VAL A 159 -8.97 -16.99 -16.35
C VAL A 159 -7.70 -16.23 -16.79
N GLY A 160 -7.70 -14.90 -16.67
CA GLY A 160 -6.55 -14.02 -16.95
C GLY A 160 -5.80 -13.52 -15.70
N CYS A 161 -5.78 -14.29 -14.60
CA CYS A 161 -5.16 -13.87 -13.35
C CYS A 161 -3.66 -13.52 -13.51
N ARG A 162 -3.25 -12.35 -12.99
CA ARG A 162 -1.86 -11.86 -12.99
C ARG A 162 -0.93 -12.65 -12.07
N ARG A 163 -1.46 -13.61 -11.30
CA ARG A 163 -0.75 -14.47 -10.32
C ARG A 163 -0.16 -13.75 -9.11
N LYS A 164 0.10 -12.45 -9.19
CA LYS A 164 0.53 -11.60 -8.08
C LYS A 164 -0.45 -10.44 -7.87
N LEU A 165 -0.55 -9.96 -6.64
CA LEU A 165 -1.22 -8.70 -6.31
C LEU A 165 -0.30 -7.52 -6.65
N GLY A 166 -0.86 -6.43 -7.17
CA GLY A 166 -0.11 -5.23 -7.57
C GLY A 166 0.25 -5.17 -9.05
N VAL A 167 0.79 -4.01 -9.46
CA VAL A 167 1.25 -3.75 -10.83
C VAL A 167 2.77 -3.95 -10.92
N LYS A 168 3.27 -4.59 -11.99
CA LYS A 168 4.72 -4.58 -12.27
C LYS A 168 5.14 -3.13 -12.55
N PRO A 169 6.17 -2.58 -11.90
CA PRO A 169 6.59 -1.21 -12.14
C PRO A 169 7.02 -1.05 -13.60
N SER A 170 6.22 -0.31 -14.38
CA SER A 170 6.64 0.21 -15.67
C SER A 170 7.41 1.51 -15.44
N LYS A 171 8.64 1.59 -15.98
CA LYS A 171 9.64 2.68 -15.99
C LYS A 171 9.20 4.08 -15.46
N PRO A 172 10.10 4.80 -14.74
CA PRO A 172 9.75 5.89 -13.84
C PRO A 172 9.22 7.14 -14.55
N LYS A 173 8.14 7.73 -14.02
CA LYS A 173 7.78 9.13 -14.23
C LYS A 173 8.12 9.90 -12.95
N LEU A 174 9.05 10.84 -13.08
CA LEU A 174 9.67 11.56 -11.96
C LEU A 174 8.68 12.42 -11.15
N ALA A 175 9.05 12.58 -9.87
CA ALA A 175 8.59 13.56 -8.88
C ALA A 175 7.34 13.21 -8.04
N SER A 176 7.37 12.06 -7.37
CA SER A 176 6.72 11.77 -6.06
C SER A 176 7.13 10.38 -5.54
N ASP A 177 7.58 9.51 -6.44
CA ASP A 177 7.80 8.11 -6.15
C ASP A 177 9.07 7.80 -5.33
N GLU A 178 9.88 8.77 -4.92
CA GLU A 178 11.14 8.45 -4.21
C GLU A 178 10.89 7.87 -2.81
N ALA A 179 9.91 8.38 -2.05
CA ALA A 179 9.58 7.84 -0.74
C ALA A 179 8.97 6.42 -0.82
N LEU A 180 8.12 6.16 -1.82
CA LEU A 180 7.48 4.85 -1.99
C LEU A 180 8.40 3.82 -2.67
N ASN A 181 9.23 4.25 -3.63
CA ASN A 181 10.18 3.37 -4.32
C ASN A 181 11.37 3.00 -3.44
N LEU A 182 11.84 3.90 -2.56
CA LEU A 182 12.90 3.56 -1.60
C LEU A 182 12.45 2.39 -0.70
N VAL A 183 11.21 2.44 -0.20
CA VAL A 183 10.64 1.35 0.63
C VAL A 183 10.40 0.07 -0.18
N ALA A 184 9.95 0.18 -1.43
CA ALA A 184 9.69 -0.98 -2.30
C ALA A 184 10.99 -1.73 -2.71
N HIS A 185 12.09 -1.00 -2.92
CA HIS A 185 13.35 -1.60 -3.38
C HIS A 185 14.14 -2.30 -2.26
N GLU A 186 14.00 -1.84 -1.01
CA GLU A 186 14.68 -2.40 0.18
C GLU A 186 13.96 -3.66 0.73
N VAL A 187 12.63 -3.72 0.59
CA VAL A 187 11.81 -4.87 1.03
C VAL A 187 12.01 -6.12 0.17
N ALA A 188 12.27 -5.96 -1.12
CA ALA A 188 12.51 -7.09 -2.03
C ALA A 188 13.83 -7.84 -1.73
N GLN A 189 14.77 -7.20 -1.02
CA GLN A 189 16.10 -7.75 -0.77
C GLN A 189 16.23 -8.49 0.58
N THR A 190 15.22 -8.42 1.45
CA THR A 190 15.26 -8.93 2.84
C THR A 190 14.46 -10.22 3.09
N LEU A 191 13.97 -10.91 2.04
CA LEU A 191 13.30 -12.22 2.19
C LEU A 191 14.29 -13.41 2.07
N PRO A 192 14.25 -14.39 3.00
CA PRO A 192 15.03 -15.62 2.88
C PRO A 192 14.53 -16.45 1.68
N LYS A 193 15.45 -16.85 0.78
CA LYS A 193 15.14 -17.83 -0.27
C LYS A 193 14.87 -19.20 0.38
N VAL A 194 13.63 -19.67 0.29
CA VAL A 194 13.28 -21.05 0.65
C VAL A 194 13.88 -21.99 -0.40
N HIS A 195 14.82 -22.82 0.03
CA HIS A 195 15.41 -23.90 -0.75
C HIS A 195 14.34 -24.94 -1.14
N GLN A 196 14.18 -25.20 -2.44
CA GLN A 196 13.72 -26.49 -2.94
C GLN A 196 14.81 -27.08 -3.83
N ASN A 197 15.23 -28.29 -3.50
CA ASN A 197 16.23 -29.07 -4.22
C ASN A 197 15.73 -29.50 -5.60
N GLY A 198 16.56 -29.27 -6.63
CA GLY A 198 16.42 -29.84 -7.97
C GLY A 198 17.52 -29.31 -8.90
N HIS A 199 18.58 -30.11 -9.10
CA HIS A 199 19.64 -29.93 -10.11
C HIS A 199 19.04 -29.66 -11.51
N ILE A 200 19.56 -28.79 -12.39
CA ILE A 200 20.79 -28.89 -13.22
C ILE A 200 21.07 -27.50 -13.89
N HIS A 201 22.33 -27.01 -13.81
CA HIS A 201 23.15 -26.08 -14.67
C HIS A 201 22.48 -24.91 -15.47
N THR A 202 22.98 -23.67 -15.59
CA THR A 202 24.38 -23.12 -15.65
C THR A 202 24.37 -21.56 -15.61
N GLY A 203 25.36 -20.93 -14.95
CA GLY A 203 25.88 -19.56 -15.16
C GLY A 203 25.09 -18.39 -14.52
N ILE A 204 25.65 -17.39 -13.82
CA ILE A 204 27.01 -16.87 -13.62
C ILE A 204 27.06 -16.30 -12.19
N SER A 205 28.17 -16.54 -11.47
CA SER A 205 28.43 -16.13 -10.09
C SER A 205 28.88 -14.67 -10.00
N TRP A 206 28.28 -13.91 -9.07
CA TRP A 206 28.83 -12.66 -8.54
C TRP A 206 28.77 -12.70 -7.00
N ASN A 207 29.63 -13.52 -6.40
CA ASN A 207 30.01 -13.37 -4.99
C ASN A 207 31.42 -12.79 -4.97
N ASN A 208 31.54 -11.55 -4.48
CA ASN A 208 32.65 -10.99 -3.69
C ASN A 208 32.63 -9.46 -3.78
N LEU A 209 31.84 -8.80 -2.93
CA LEU A 209 32.24 -7.49 -2.43
C LEU A 209 32.55 -7.66 -0.94
N SER A 210 33.85 -7.62 -0.64
CA SER A 210 34.39 -7.59 0.71
C SER A 210 33.81 -6.41 1.50
N GLN A 211 33.28 -6.71 2.68
CA GLN A 211 33.01 -5.77 3.76
C GLN A 211 34.28 -4.96 4.07
N ARG A 212 34.45 -3.79 3.45
CA ARG A 212 35.34 -2.68 3.87
C ARG A 212 35.39 -1.47 2.91
N GLU A 213 34.68 -1.47 1.78
CA GLU A 213 34.68 -0.34 0.83
C GLU A 213 33.34 0.39 0.67
N THR A 214 32.55 0.53 1.73
CA THR A 214 31.40 1.45 1.71
C THR A 214 31.89 2.89 1.91
N CYS A 215 32.15 3.55 0.79
CA CYS A 215 32.53 4.96 0.67
C CYS A 215 31.50 5.90 1.35
N SER A 216 31.98 7.04 1.85
CA SER A 216 31.27 8.01 2.70
C SER A 216 29.93 8.53 2.15
N ARG A 217 29.66 8.40 0.85
CA ARG A 217 28.39 8.80 0.22
C ARG A 217 27.49 7.61 -0.19
N ASN A 218 28.01 6.38 -0.24
CA ASN A 218 27.27 5.20 -0.70
C ASN A 218 26.42 4.53 0.41
N CYS A 219 26.52 5.03 1.64
CA CYS A 219 25.67 4.60 2.75
C CYS A 219 24.46 5.53 2.97
N ILE A 220 24.27 6.60 2.18
CA ILE A 220 23.08 7.46 2.34
C ILE A 220 21.85 6.68 1.90
N GLY A 221 20.83 6.66 2.76
CA GLY A 221 19.59 5.92 2.56
C GLY A 221 19.63 4.48 3.06
N VAL A 222 20.75 4.00 3.60
CA VAL A 222 20.85 2.64 4.15
C VAL A 222 20.54 2.63 5.64
N VAL A 223 19.85 1.58 6.10
CA VAL A 223 19.69 1.29 7.52
C VAL A 223 20.96 0.61 8.02
N ILE A 224 21.48 1.11 9.13
CA ILE A 224 22.65 0.57 9.80
C ILE A 224 22.27 0.05 11.18
N ARG A 225 22.93 -1.02 11.60
CA ARG A 225 22.96 -1.44 12.99
C ARG A 225 24.29 -0.98 13.61
N LEU A 226 24.23 -0.08 14.58
CA LEU A 226 25.37 0.35 15.40
C LEU A 226 25.53 -0.59 16.60
N SER A 227 26.74 -1.12 16.78
CA SER A 227 27.08 -2.03 17.88
C SER A 227 27.53 -1.26 19.12
N ARG A 228 26.61 -0.59 19.81
CA ARG A 228 26.89 0.19 21.02
C ARG A 228 26.49 -0.59 22.29
N PRO A 229 27.41 -0.88 23.23
CA PRO A 229 27.12 -1.73 24.40
C PRO A 229 26.09 -1.18 25.39
N THR A 230 25.85 0.13 25.39
CA THR A 230 25.10 0.84 26.43
C THR A 230 23.94 1.69 25.89
N SER A 231 23.61 1.57 24.62
CA SER A 231 22.58 2.39 23.98
C SER A 231 21.48 1.51 23.40
N ASP A 232 20.22 1.85 23.68
CA ASP A 232 19.07 1.22 23.04
C ASP A 232 18.92 1.65 21.57
N ARG A 233 19.69 2.67 21.14
CA ARG A 233 19.73 3.18 19.77
C ARG A 233 20.65 2.36 18.88
N CYS A 234 20.24 1.13 18.62
CA CYS A 234 21.01 0.18 17.82
C CYS A 234 20.77 0.33 16.32
N PHE A 235 19.63 0.85 15.88
CA PHE A 235 19.28 0.95 14.47
C PHE A 235 19.01 2.38 14.06
N GLY A 236 19.54 2.78 12.90
CA GLY A 236 19.30 4.11 12.37
C GLY A 236 19.47 4.20 10.85
N LEU A 237 18.74 5.14 10.25
CA LEU A 237 18.79 5.47 8.84
C LEU A 237 19.82 6.58 8.59
N VAL A 238 20.80 6.31 7.74
CA VAL A 238 21.79 7.32 7.34
C VAL A 238 21.12 8.31 6.37
N ARG A 239 20.90 9.55 6.81
CA ARG A 239 20.20 10.59 6.04
C ARG A 239 21.14 11.44 5.19
N HIS A 240 22.33 11.74 5.70
CA HIS A 240 23.25 12.67 5.06
C HIS A 240 24.68 12.40 5.51
N PHE A 241 25.65 12.74 4.66
CA PHE A 241 27.06 12.79 5.02
C PHE A 241 27.55 14.24 4.91
N ASP A 242 28.01 14.79 6.04
CA ASP A 242 28.63 16.10 6.09
C ASP A 242 30.13 15.98 5.76
N GLU A 243 30.53 16.59 4.65
CA GLU A 243 31.91 16.57 4.16
C GLU A 243 32.89 17.36 5.04
N TYR A 244 32.41 18.37 5.76
CA TYR A 244 33.24 19.18 6.65
C TYR A 244 33.51 18.45 7.96
N SER A 245 32.45 17.93 8.60
CA SER A 245 32.61 17.21 9.88
C SER A 245 33.00 15.74 9.71
N ARG A 246 32.92 15.20 8.49
CA ARG A 246 33.14 13.78 8.16
C ARG A 246 32.19 12.83 8.90
N LYS A 247 31.01 13.31 9.29
CA LYS A 247 30.01 12.55 10.04
C LYS A 247 28.74 12.32 9.24
N HIS A 248 28.04 11.26 9.59
CA HIS A 248 26.74 10.90 9.05
C HIS A 248 25.63 11.36 9.98
N SER A 249 24.61 12.01 9.44
CA SER A 249 23.35 12.21 10.16
C SER A 249 22.57 10.90 10.15
N VAL A 250 22.37 10.31 11.32
CA VAL A 250 21.69 9.03 11.52
C VAL A 250 20.41 9.27 12.31
N MET A 251 19.27 8.94 11.72
CA MET A 251 17.95 9.03 12.35
C MET A 251 17.59 7.68 12.95
N PHE A 252 17.42 7.63 14.26
CA PHE A 252 17.12 6.42 15.02
C PHE A 252 15.61 6.13 15.09
N GLU A 253 15.27 4.92 15.53
CA GLU A 253 13.90 4.41 15.61
C GLU A 253 12.97 5.24 16.52
N ASP A 254 13.53 5.94 17.51
CA ASP A 254 12.81 6.86 18.39
C ASP A 254 12.57 8.25 17.77
N GLY A 255 13.00 8.46 16.52
CA GLY A 255 12.93 9.72 15.79
C GLY A 255 14.05 10.70 16.11
N ALA A 256 14.96 10.38 17.03
CA ALA A 256 16.13 11.21 17.32
C ALA A 256 17.13 11.14 16.18
N THR A 257 17.86 12.23 15.94
CA THR A 257 18.93 12.27 14.94
C THR A 257 20.26 12.57 15.62
N GLU A 258 21.28 11.76 15.35
CA GLU A 258 22.66 12.00 15.83
C GLU A 258 23.64 12.10 14.67
N PHE A 259 24.75 12.80 14.88
CA PHE A 259 25.86 12.85 13.94
C PHE A 259 26.92 11.83 14.34
N VAL A 260 26.97 10.72 13.60
CA VAL A 260 27.81 9.55 13.87
C VAL A 260 29.01 9.53 12.93
N ASP A 261 30.21 9.43 13.47
CA ASP A 261 31.40 9.14 12.66
C ASP A 261 31.46 7.62 12.41
N MET A 262 30.86 7.19 11.31
CA MET A 262 30.77 5.77 10.94
C MET A 262 32.14 5.14 10.61
N SER A 263 33.23 5.92 10.53
CA SER A 263 34.58 5.35 10.42
C SER A 263 35.17 4.90 11.75
N ARG A 264 34.54 5.29 12.87
CA ARG A 264 35.01 5.05 14.25
C ARG A 264 34.08 4.18 15.08
N GLU A 265 32.95 3.79 14.50
CA GLU A 265 31.92 3.00 15.15
C GLU A 265 31.84 1.65 14.46
N ASP A 266 31.53 0.59 15.21
CA ASP A 266 31.24 -0.72 14.62
C ASP A 266 29.79 -0.73 14.15
N TRP A 267 29.60 -0.88 12.85
CA TRP A 267 28.29 -0.93 12.23
C TRP A 267 28.23 -1.91 11.07
N GLU A 268 27.03 -2.33 10.75
CA GLU A 268 26.74 -3.14 9.58
C GLU A 268 25.47 -2.65 8.88
N ILE A 269 25.37 -2.93 7.58
CA ILE A 269 24.15 -2.68 6.81
C ILE A 269 23.17 -3.82 7.12
N VAL A 270 21.92 -3.45 7.40
CA VAL A 270 20.81 -4.38 7.67
C VAL A 270 20.03 -4.70 6.40
#